data_AF-A0A015MQ99-F1
#
_entry.id   AF-A0A015MQ99-F1
#
_cell.length_a   1.000
_cell.length_b   1.000
_cell.length_c   1.000
_cell.angle_alpha   90.00
_cell.angle_beta   90.00
_cell.angle_gamma   90.00
#
_symmetry.space_group_name_H-M   'P 1'
#
loop_
_entity.id
_entity.type
_entity.pdbx_description
1 polymer ?
#
loop_
_entity_poly.entity_id
_entity_poly.type
_entity_poly.pdbx_seq_one_letter_code
_entity_poly.pdbx_strand_id
1 'polypeptide(L)'
;MNLLIGLLNIAIEEDNNRVSYLMQKAEILAEIELFYLLPNQRRWQTWFPEVIHYYADVDKTRVEIKRLIKEGEWDTKEFIEMRKNLFKVLQIEHNPVDNEVVLEKLKSHDEKLDKLEELERLLKEIRAK
;
A
#
# COMPACT_ATOMS: atom_id res chain seq x y z
N MET A 1 -25.62 -32.89 -9.97
CA MET A 1 -24.40 -32.32 -10.59
C MET A 1 -24.63 -30.88 -11.09
N ASN A 2 -25.75 -30.55 -11.72
CA ASN A 2 -26.03 -29.19 -12.22
C ASN A 2 -26.22 -28.13 -11.14
N LEU A 3 -26.74 -28.51 -9.97
CA LEU A 3 -26.97 -27.58 -8.85
C LEU A 3 -25.64 -27.14 -8.22
N LEU A 4 -24.66 -28.05 -8.14
CA LEU A 4 -23.31 -27.75 -7.65
C LEU A 4 -22.55 -26.84 -8.61
N ILE A 5 -22.68 -27.07 -9.92
CA ILE A 5 -22.09 -26.22 -10.97
C ILE A 5 -22.74 -24.82 -10.95
N GLY A 6 -24.05 -24.73 -10.74
CA GLY A 6 -24.76 -23.45 -10.62
C GLY A 6 -24.34 -22.64 -9.39
N LEU A 7 -24.21 -23.29 -8.22
CA LEU A 7 -23.71 -22.63 -7.00
C LEU A 7 -22.25 -22.19 -7.15
N LEU A 8 -21.41 -23.02 -7.77
CA LEU A 8 -20.01 -22.68 -8.04
C LEU A 8 -19.89 -21.48 -8.98
N ASN A 9 -20.73 -21.40 -10.02
CA ASN A 9 -20.69 -20.27 -10.95
C ASN A 9 -21.08 -18.95 -10.28
N ILE A 10 -22.08 -18.97 -9.39
CA ILE A 10 -22.48 -17.79 -8.60
C ILE A 10 -21.34 -17.35 -7.67
N ALA A 11 -20.69 -18.29 -6.97
CA ALA A 11 -19.55 -17.98 -6.10
C ALA A 11 -18.35 -17.43 -6.88
N ILE A 12 -18.04 -18.00 -8.05
CA ILE A 12 -16.98 -17.50 -8.93
C ILE A 12 -17.31 -16.09 -9.43
N GLU A 13 -18.55 -15.83 -9.80
CA GLU A 13 -18.98 -14.52 -10.32
C GLU A 13 -18.95 -13.44 -9.22
N GLU A 14 -19.31 -13.80 -7.99
CA GLU A 14 -19.20 -12.94 -6.80
C GLU A 14 -17.73 -12.64 -6.43
N ASP A 15 -16.84 -13.62 -6.57
CA ASP A 15 -15.40 -13.48 -6.31
C ASP A 15 -14.57 -13.08 -7.55
N ASN A 16 -15.19 -12.83 -8.72
CA ASN A 16 -14.51 -12.40 -9.95
C ASN A 16 -14.10 -10.93 -9.89
N ASN A 17 -13.35 -10.58 -8.85
CA ASN A 17 -12.75 -9.29 -8.67
C ASN A 17 -11.34 -9.31 -9.30
N ARG A 18 -11.17 -8.52 -10.36
CA ARG A 18 -9.89 -8.33 -11.04
C ARG A 18 -8.77 -7.94 -10.06
N VAL A 19 -9.08 -7.18 -9.01
CA VAL A 19 -8.10 -6.78 -7.98
C VAL A 19 -7.65 -7.99 -7.18
N SER A 20 -8.57 -8.81 -6.69
CA SER A 20 -8.27 -10.05 -5.95
C SER A 20 -7.45 -11.02 -6.78
N TYR A 21 -7.78 -11.18 -8.07
CA TYR A 21 -7.01 -12.00 -9.01
C TYR A 21 -5.56 -11.50 -9.15
N LEU A 22 -5.36 -10.19 -9.32
CA LEU A 22 -4.02 -9.62 -9.44
C LEU A 22 -3.22 -9.74 -8.14
N MET A 23 -3.88 -9.58 -6.99
CA MET A 23 -3.28 -9.77 -5.67
C MET A 23 -2.78 -11.21 -5.49
N GLN A 24 -3.63 -12.21 -5.72
CA GLN A 24 -3.26 -13.62 -5.63
C GLN A 24 -2.15 -13.97 -6.62
N LYS A 25 -2.21 -13.42 -7.84
CA LYS A 25 -1.16 -13.61 -8.84
C LYS A 25 0.19 -13.06 -8.38
N ALA A 26 0.21 -11.90 -7.71
CA ALA A 26 1.42 -11.32 -7.15
C ALA A 26 1.97 -12.15 -5.98
N GLU A 27 1.10 -12.64 -5.11
CA GLU A 27 1.45 -13.52 -3.99
C GLU A 27 2.10 -14.82 -4.47
N ILE A 28 1.47 -15.49 -5.44
CA ILE A 28 2.02 -16.71 -6.06
C ILE A 28 3.37 -16.44 -6.72
N LEU A 29 3.54 -15.30 -7.40
CA LEU A 29 4.83 -14.92 -8.00
C LEU A 29 5.91 -14.73 -6.94
N ALA A 30 5.60 -14.10 -5.81
CA ALA A 30 6.53 -13.91 -4.71
C ALA A 30 6.92 -15.25 -4.06
N GLU A 31 5.97 -16.18 -3.89
CA GLU A 31 6.25 -17.53 -3.42
C GLU A 31 7.16 -18.31 -4.38
N ILE A 32 6.89 -18.24 -5.68
CA ILE A 32 7.74 -18.86 -6.71
C ILE A 32 9.16 -18.29 -6.63
N GLU A 33 9.29 -16.98 -6.52
CA GLU A 33 10.60 -16.32 -6.44
C GLU A 33 11.38 -16.73 -5.18
N LEU A 34 10.70 -16.79 -4.03
CA LEU A 34 11.33 -17.07 -2.75
C LEU A 34 11.73 -18.54 -2.60
N PHE A 35 10.88 -19.48 -3.05
CA PHE A 35 11.04 -20.90 -2.76
C PHE A 35 11.53 -21.74 -3.95
N TYR A 36 11.26 -21.34 -5.19
CA TYR A 36 11.43 -22.22 -6.35
C TYR A 36 12.50 -21.75 -7.35
N LEU A 37 13.08 -20.55 -7.19
CA LEU A 37 14.10 -20.02 -8.11
C LEU A 37 15.53 -20.05 -7.54
N LEU A 38 16.46 -20.55 -8.35
CA LEU A 38 17.89 -20.49 -8.06
C LEU A 38 18.43 -19.04 -8.17
N PRO A 39 19.53 -18.69 -7.48
CA PRO A 39 20.07 -17.32 -7.48
C PRO A 39 20.43 -16.76 -8.86
N ASN A 40 20.77 -17.61 -9.81
CA ASN A 40 21.06 -17.23 -11.19
C ASN A 40 19.78 -16.94 -12.01
N GLN A 41 18.68 -17.65 -11.75
CA GLN A 41 17.38 -17.43 -12.40
C GLN A 41 16.74 -16.11 -11.95
N ARG A 42 16.87 -15.74 -10.68
CA ARG A 42 16.41 -14.44 -10.16
C ARG A 42 17.12 -13.22 -10.76
N ARG A 43 18.32 -13.43 -11.32
CA ARG A 43 19.10 -12.37 -11.98
C ARG A 43 18.82 -12.26 -13.49
N TRP A 44 17.93 -13.09 -14.04
CA TRP A 44 17.52 -12.97 -15.43
C TRP A 44 16.56 -11.80 -15.61
N GLN A 45 17.09 -10.68 -16.11
CA GLN A 45 16.31 -9.48 -16.40
C GLN A 45 15.13 -9.70 -17.35
N THR A 46 15.22 -10.70 -18.23
CA THR A 46 14.11 -11.07 -19.12
C THR A 46 12.90 -11.60 -18.36
N TRP A 47 13.10 -12.25 -17.20
CA TRP A 47 12.04 -12.85 -16.39
C TRP A 47 11.64 -11.95 -15.22
N PHE A 48 12.61 -11.22 -14.64
CA PHE A 48 12.42 -10.27 -13.55
C PHE A 48 13.02 -8.92 -13.95
N PRO A 49 12.27 -8.08 -14.70
CA PRO A 49 12.74 -6.77 -15.07
C PRO A 49 12.83 -5.86 -13.85
N GLU A 50 13.82 -4.97 -13.84
CA GLU A 50 13.98 -3.97 -12.77
C GLU A 50 12.84 -2.94 -12.78
N VAL A 51 12.23 -2.69 -13.94
CA VAL A 51 11.13 -1.74 -14.12
C VAL A 51 10.01 -2.39 -14.95
N ILE A 52 8.76 -2.24 -14.48
CA ILE A 52 7.57 -2.71 -15.19
C ILE A 52 6.80 -1.50 -15.72
N HIS A 53 6.58 -1.46 -17.03
CA HIS A 53 5.73 -0.44 -17.65
C HIS A 53 4.27 -0.88 -17.62
N TYR A 54 3.40 -0.05 -17.04
CA TYR A 54 1.96 -0.28 -17.02
C TYR A 54 1.20 0.92 -17.56
N TYR A 55 0.12 0.65 -18.30
CA TYR A 55 -0.79 1.69 -18.78
C TYR A 55 -1.86 1.95 -17.74
N ALA A 56 -1.85 3.16 -17.16
CA ALA A 56 -2.87 3.63 -16.25
C ALA A 56 -3.68 4.76 -16.87
N ASP A 57 -4.98 4.77 -16.59
CA ASP A 57 -5.88 5.85 -16.98
C ASP A 57 -5.60 7.09 -16.13
N VAL A 58 -5.30 8.21 -16.77
CA VAL A 58 -4.88 9.47 -16.13
C VAL A 58 -5.89 9.94 -15.09
N ASP A 59 -7.18 9.87 -15.40
CA ASP A 59 -8.23 10.38 -14.54
C ASP A 59 -8.44 9.48 -13.33
N LYS A 60 -8.44 8.15 -13.55
CA LYS A 60 -8.51 7.18 -12.44
C LYS A 60 -7.31 7.31 -11.50
N THR A 61 -6.11 7.44 -12.07
CA THR A 61 -4.87 7.60 -11.28
C THR A 61 -4.91 8.88 -10.45
N ARG A 62 -5.41 10.00 -11.01
CA ARG A 62 -5.58 11.25 -10.25
C ARG A 62 -6.50 11.09 -9.04
N VAL A 63 -7.65 10.42 -9.22
CA VAL A 63 -8.63 10.19 -8.14
C VAL A 63 -8.00 9.33 -7.05
N GLU A 64 -7.32 8.25 -7.43
CA GLU A 64 -6.72 7.31 -6.50
C GLU A 64 -5.63 7.94 -5.66
N ILE A 65 -4.72 8.70 -6.29
CA ILE A 65 -3.64 9.41 -5.58
C ILE A 65 -4.21 10.41 -4.58
N LYS A 66 -5.24 11.16 -4.95
CA LYS A 66 -5.91 12.09 -4.01
C LYS A 66 -6.54 11.35 -2.83
N ARG A 67 -7.10 10.17 -3.06
CA ARG A 67 -7.63 9.31 -1.98
C ARG A 67 -6.51 8.87 -1.04
N LEU A 68 -5.42 8.32 -1.57
CA LEU A 68 -4.27 7.85 -0.80
C LEU A 68 -3.63 8.95 0.03
N ILE A 69 -3.51 10.18 -0.50
CA ILE A 69 -3.01 11.34 0.26
C ILE A 69 -3.96 11.68 1.41
N LYS A 70 -5.28 11.68 1.17
CA LYS A 70 -6.29 11.98 2.21
C LYS A 70 -6.30 10.93 3.32
N GLU A 71 -6.11 9.66 2.97
CA GLU A 71 -6.09 8.52 3.90
C GLU A 71 -4.73 8.39 4.62
N GLY A 72 -3.68 9.06 4.14
CA GLY A 72 -2.33 8.98 4.70
C GLY A 72 -1.57 7.71 4.32
N GLU A 73 -2.11 6.94 3.37
CA GLU A 73 -1.52 5.69 2.86
C GLU A 73 -0.47 5.93 1.75
N TRP A 74 -0.35 7.18 1.28
CA TRP A 74 0.65 7.53 0.29
C TRP A 74 2.06 7.50 0.89
N ASP A 75 2.82 6.43 0.62
CA ASP A 75 4.21 6.36 1.06
C ASP A 75 4.99 7.55 0.53
N THR A 76 5.75 8.21 1.41
CA THR A 76 6.54 9.42 1.11
C THR A 76 8.05 9.14 1.14
N LYS A 77 8.49 7.91 1.45
CA LYS A 77 9.90 7.61 1.71
C LYS A 77 10.73 7.29 0.46
N GLU A 78 10.17 6.56 -0.50
CA GLU A 78 10.94 6.09 -1.67
C GLU A 78 10.67 6.88 -2.96
N PHE A 79 11.52 6.75 -4.00
CA PHE A 79 11.27 7.26 -5.37
C PHE A 79 10.81 8.74 -5.51
N ILE A 80 11.35 9.64 -4.68
CA ILE A 80 10.96 11.06 -4.60
C ILE A 80 10.92 11.75 -5.97
N GLU A 81 11.94 11.53 -6.81
CA GLU A 81 12.04 12.18 -8.13
C GLU A 81 10.96 11.70 -9.11
N MET A 82 10.68 10.39 -9.13
CA MET A 82 9.61 9.84 -9.98
C MET A 82 8.23 10.35 -9.55
N ARG A 83 8.02 10.55 -8.24
CA ARG A 83 6.76 11.11 -7.71
C ARG A 83 6.56 12.56 -8.12
N LYS A 84 7.60 13.39 -8.04
CA LYS A 84 7.54 14.78 -8.53
C LYS A 84 7.17 14.81 -10.02
N ASN A 85 7.79 13.95 -10.81
CA ASN A 85 7.48 13.82 -12.24
C ASN A 85 6.04 13.33 -12.46
N LEU A 86 5.56 12.37 -11.67
CA LEU A 86 4.19 11.88 -11.72
C LEU A 86 3.18 13.00 -11.42
N PHE A 87 3.38 13.77 -10.35
CA PHE A 87 2.49 14.89 -10.01
C PHE A 87 2.49 15.98 -11.08
N LYS A 88 3.66 16.25 -11.69
CA LYS A 88 3.77 17.18 -12.82
C LYS A 88 2.97 16.69 -14.03
N VAL A 89 3.12 15.41 -14.41
CA VAL A 89 2.38 14.80 -15.54
C VAL A 89 0.88 14.78 -15.26
N LEU A 90 0.49 14.40 -14.05
CA LEU A 90 -0.91 14.35 -13.64
C LEU A 90 -1.48 15.74 -13.32
N GLN A 91 -0.70 16.81 -13.37
CA GLN A 91 -1.14 18.17 -13.00
C GLN A 91 -1.85 18.21 -11.64
N ILE A 92 -1.37 17.38 -10.69
CA ILE A 92 -1.86 17.41 -9.33
C ILE A 92 -1.12 18.56 -8.66
N GLU A 93 -1.85 19.61 -8.28
CA GLU A 93 -1.32 20.66 -7.41
C GLU A 93 -1.01 20.04 -6.04
N HIS A 94 0.18 19.46 -5.90
CA HIS A 94 0.67 19.07 -4.59
C HIS A 94 1.26 20.31 -3.93
N ASN A 95 0.44 20.95 -3.11
CA ASN A 95 0.93 22.01 -2.23
C ASN A 95 1.71 21.31 -1.10
N PRO A 96 3.01 21.57 -0.90
CA PRO A 96 3.78 20.96 0.20
C PRO A 96 3.22 21.30 1.60
N VAL A 97 2.28 22.25 1.68
CA VAL A 97 1.58 22.70 2.88
C VAL A 97 0.71 21.60 3.52
N ASP A 98 0.22 20.61 2.77
CA ASP A 98 -0.56 19.52 3.36
C ASP A 98 0.32 18.60 4.24
N ASN A 99 1.61 18.50 3.93
CA ASN A 99 2.56 17.78 4.78
C ASN A 99 2.81 18.49 6.11
N GLU A 100 2.64 19.81 6.19
CA GLU A 100 2.71 20.57 7.45
C GLU A 100 1.54 20.24 8.37
N VAL A 101 0.32 20.17 7.81
CA VAL A 101 -0.89 19.80 8.57
C VAL A 101 -0.83 18.34 9.03
N VAL A 102 -0.29 17.44 8.19
CA VAL A 102 -0.04 16.05 8.57
C VAL A 102 1.09 15.95 9.61
N LEU A 103 2.17 16.74 9.48
CA LEU A 103 3.24 16.81 10.50
C LEU A 103 2.72 17.32 11.85
N GLU A 104 1.90 18.37 11.85
CA GLU A 104 1.31 18.92 13.07
C GLU A 104 0.38 17.92 13.74
N LYS A 105 -0.45 17.22 12.94
CA LYS A 105 -1.26 16.11 13.47
C LYS A 105 -0.39 15.01 14.04
N LEU A 106 0.66 14.57 13.36
CA LEU A 106 1.57 13.52 13.86
C LEU A 106 2.28 13.95 15.16
N LYS A 107 2.80 15.18 15.23
CA LYS A 107 3.38 15.75 16.46
C LYS A 107 2.40 15.75 17.63
N SER A 108 1.13 16.10 17.37
CA SER A 108 0.10 16.10 18.40
C SER A 108 -0.28 14.69 18.90
N HIS A 109 -0.02 13.64 18.10
CA HIS A 109 -0.25 12.25 18.50
C HIS A 109 0.94 11.69 19.29
N ASP A 110 2.18 12.02 18.92
CA ASP A 110 3.38 11.67 19.70
C ASP A 110 3.29 12.21 21.14
N GLU A 111 2.93 13.49 21.31
CA GLU A 111 2.77 14.08 22.65
C GLU A 111 1.68 13.40 23.50
N LYS A 112 0.66 12.79 22.87
CA LYS A 112 -0.36 12.02 23.58
C LYS A 112 0.16 10.63 23.95
N LEU A 113 1.01 10.04 23.12
CA LEU A 113 1.62 8.74 23.35
C LEU A 113 2.57 8.80 24.56
N ASP A 114 3.41 9.82 24.63
CA ASP A 114 4.35 10.05 25.74
C ASP A 114 3.61 10.18 27.09
N LYS A 115 2.50 10.92 27.11
CA LYS A 115 1.64 11.06 28.30
C LYS A 115 0.98 9.74 28.70
N LEU A 116 0.66 8.88 27.73
CA LEU A 116 0.08 7.57 27.98
C LEU A 116 1.10 6.62 28.62
N GLU A 117 2.35 6.63 28.13
CA GLU A 117 3.45 5.84 28.70
C GLU A 117 3.79 6.28 30.14
N GLU A 118 3.77 7.59 30.42
CA GLU A 118 3.95 8.12 31.78
C GLU A 118 2.85 7.66 32.74
N LEU A 119 1.59 7.68 32.29
CA LEU A 119 0.46 7.18 33.09
C LEU A 119 0.56 5.68 33.37
N GLU A 120 1.00 4.88 32.39
CA GLU A 120 1.25 3.45 32.61
C GLU A 120 2.36 3.18 33.63
N ARG A 121 3.43 3.98 33.62
CA ARG A 121 4.51 3.88 34.63
C ARG A 121 3.99 4.20 36.04
N LEU A 122 3.23 5.28 36.19
CA LEU A 122 2.64 5.67 37.48
C LEU A 122 1.66 4.61 38.00
N LEU A 123 0.86 4.01 37.12
CA LEU A 123 -0.06 2.91 37.48
C LEU A 123 0.70 1.67 37.98
N LYS A 124 1.84 1.32 37.36
CA LYS A 124 2.68 0.21 37.82
C LYS A 124 3.28 0.47 39.20
N GLU A 125 3.73 1.70 39.47
CA GLU A 125 4.26 2.08 40.78
C GLU A 125 3.20 2.05 41.89
N ILE A 126 1.97 2.51 41.60
CA ILE A 126 0.86 2.45 42.55
C ILE A 126 0.45 1.01 42.84
N ARG A 127 0.45 0.12 41.84
CA ARG A 127 0.14 -1.31 42.02
C ARG A 127 1.21 -2.11 42.75
N ALA A 128 2.44 -1.60 42.82
CA ALA A 128 3.57 -2.25 43.47
C ALA A 128 3.73 -1.84 44.95
N LYS A 129 2.94 -0.88 45.44
CA LYS A 129 2.78 -0.54 46.85
C LYS A 129 1.59 -1.26 47.46
#